data_AF-A0A0J9EWB6-F1
#
_entry.id   AF-A0A0J9EWB6-F1
#
_cell.length_a   1.000
_cell.length_b   1.000
_cell.length_c   1.000
_cell.angle_alpha   90.00
_cell.angle_beta   90.00
_cell.angle_gamma   90.00
#
_symmetry.space_group_name_H-M   'P 1'
#
loop_
_entity.id
_entity.type
_entity.pdbx_description
1 polymer ?
#
loop_
_entity_poly.entity_id
_entity_poly.type
_entity_poly.pdbx_seq_one_letter_code
_entity_poly.pdbx_strand_id
1 'polypeptide(L)'
;QLVFDLPSTQFQAKDDDTIQTFSGKFDFEQDEIDIAFFNLSQSSAIVSDSSRNLKLTFNWDDRYSTLVFWTVKGKDFYCLEPWSSPRNALNTGEFLLMAEPGETVETFITITAEMG
;
A
#
# COMPACT_ATOMS: atom_id res chain seq x y z
N GLN A 1 -7.53 8.47 16.09
CA GLN A 1 -8.11 8.59 14.74
C GLN A 1 -6.99 8.36 13.74
N LEU A 2 -7.22 7.51 12.74
CA LEU A 2 -6.24 7.22 11.68
C LEU A 2 -6.29 8.29 10.59
N VAL A 3 -5.12 8.72 10.15
CA VAL A 3 -4.90 9.61 9.00
C VAL A 3 -3.82 9.00 8.13
N PHE A 4 -4.07 8.95 6.82
CA PHE A 4 -3.20 8.32 5.84
C PHE A 4 -2.71 9.37 4.85
N ASP A 5 -1.39 9.49 4.75
CA ASP A 5 -0.70 10.22 3.68
C ASP A 5 -0.12 9.16 2.73
N LEU A 6 -0.86 8.91 1.64
CA LEU A 6 -0.56 7.86 0.69
C LEU A 6 -0.04 8.48 -0.60
N PRO A 7 0.95 7.87 -1.27
CA PRO A 7 1.57 8.42 -2.46
C PRO A 7 0.71 8.23 -3.72
N SER A 8 -0.61 8.14 -3.62
CA SER A 8 -1.50 8.11 -4.78
C SER A 8 -2.90 8.55 -4.41
N THR A 9 -3.59 9.15 -5.38
CA THR A 9 -5.01 9.50 -5.30
C THR A 9 -5.87 8.59 -6.16
N GLN A 10 -5.29 7.54 -6.76
CA GLN A 10 -6.03 6.58 -7.59
C GLN A 10 -5.85 5.18 -7.02
N PHE A 11 -6.95 4.43 -6.96
CA PHE A 11 -6.95 3.05 -6.51
C PHE A 11 -7.91 2.21 -7.32
N GLN A 12 -7.72 0.90 -7.25
CA GLN A 12 -8.64 -0.10 -7.78
C GLN A 12 -9.03 -1.03 -6.62
N ALA A 13 -10.34 -1.25 -6.44
CA ALA A 13 -10.83 -2.21 -5.45
C ALA A 13 -10.72 -3.63 -5.99
N LYS A 14 -10.62 -4.63 -5.11
CA LYS A 14 -10.28 -5.98 -5.54
C LYS A 14 -11.29 -6.62 -6.49
N ASP A 15 -12.57 -6.38 -6.27
CA ASP A 15 -13.62 -6.99 -7.07
C ASP A 15 -14.22 -5.99 -8.08
N ASP A 16 -13.47 -4.94 -8.41
CA ASP A 16 -13.86 -3.87 -9.32
C ASP A 16 -12.74 -3.56 -10.31
N ASP A 17 -13.04 -3.66 -11.60
CA ASP A 17 -12.08 -3.34 -12.67
C ASP A 17 -11.97 -1.84 -12.97
N THR A 18 -12.71 -0.99 -12.24
CA THR A 18 -12.69 0.46 -12.42
C THR A 18 -11.67 1.15 -11.51
N ILE A 19 -11.02 2.18 -12.09
CA ILE A 19 -10.15 3.09 -11.36
C ILE A 19 -11.00 4.12 -10.63
N GLN A 20 -10.80 4.25 -9.33
CA GLN A 20 -11.49 5.18 -8.45
C GLN A 20 -10.53 6.24 -7.90
N THR A 21 -11.08 7.39 -7.51
CA THR A 21 -10.32 8.49 -6.89
C THR A 21 -10.42 8.40 -5.37
N PHE A 22 -9.28 8.37 -4.70
CA PHE A 22 -9.19 8.38 -3.25
C PHE A 22 -9.44 9.78 -2.68
N SER A 23 -10.41 9.88 -1.77
CA SER A 23 -10.79 11.14 -1.11
C SER A 23 -9.87 11.54 0.05
N GLY A 24 -8.83 10.74 0.34
CA GLY A 24 -7.94 10.91 1.49
C GLY A 24 -8.45 10.24 2.77
N LYS A 25 -9.59 9.54 2.73
CA LYS A 25 -10.17 8.83 3.88
C LYS A 25 -10.76 7.49 3.47
N PHE A 26 -10.58 6.50 4.33
CA PHE A 26 -11.25 5.20 4.23
C PHE A 26 -12.60 5.24 4.93
N ASP A 27 -13.59 4.56 4.35
CA ASP A 27 -14.86 4.29 4.98
C ASP A 27 -14.80 2.92 5.68
N PHE A 28 -14.43 2.94 6.96
CA PHE A 28 -14.33 1.73 7.80
C PHE A 28 -15.69 1.10 8.16
N GLU A 29 -16.82 1.64 7.66
CA GLU A 29 -18.12 0.98 7.78
C GLU A 29 -18.36 -0.11 6.73
N GLN A 30 -17.54 -0.17 5.66
CA GLN A 30 -17.54 -1.27 4.70
C GLN A 30 -17.14 -2.58 5.38
N ASP A 31 -17.72 -3.70 4.95
CA ASP A 31 -17.41 -5.03 5.51
C ASP A 31 -15.93 -5.40 5.33
N GLU A 32 -15.35 -5.00 4.19
CA GLU A 32 -13.95 -5.18 3.83
C GLU A 32 -13.49 -4.01 2.97
N ILE A 33 -12.24 -3.57 3.16
CA ILE A 33 -11.55 -2.69 2.23
C ILE A 33 -10.36 -3.49 1.71
N ASP A 34 -10.29 -3.71 0.41
CA ASP A 34 -9.18 -4.37 -0.28
C ASP A 34 -8.91 -3.59 -1.56
N ILE A 35 -7.91 -2.71 -1.51
CA ILE A 35 -7.64 -1.77 -2.60
C ILE A 35 -6.14 -1.71 -2.92
N ALA A 36 -5.84 -1.54 -4.19
CA ALA A 36 -4.48 -1.32 -4.70
C ALA A 36 -4.34 0.10 -5.25
N PHE A 37 -3.42 0.87 -4.68
CA PHE A 37 -2.96 2.14 -5.22
C PHE A 37 -1.83 1.92 -6.23
N PHE A 38 -1.86 2.68 -7.31
CA PHE A 38 -0.89 2.65 -8.41
C PHE A 38 -0.47 4.08 -8.78
N ASN A 39 0.47 4.22 -9.73
CA ASN A 39 1.07 5.51 -10.12
C ASN A 39 1.59 6.29 -8.90
N LEU A 40 2.36 5.61 -8.04
CA LEU A 40 2.82 6.17 -6.78
C LEU A 40 3.73 7.38 -7.05
N SER A 41 3.44 8.54 -6.43
CA SER A 41 4.18 9.78 -6.59
C SER A 41 5.52 9.79 -5.86
N GLN A 42 5.71 8.89 -4.90
CA GLN A 42 6.93 8.72 -4.10
C GLN A 42 6.95 7.32 -3.45
N SER A 43 8.14 6.85 -3.06
CA SER A 43 8.33 5.57 -2.37
C SER A 43 8.18 5.68 -0.84
N SER A 44 7.13 6.37 -0.39
CA SER A 44 6.87 6.60 1.04
C SER A 44 5.39 6.78 1.34
N ALA A 45 4.95 6.31 2.50
CA ALA A 45 3.62 6.54 3.05
C ALA A 45 3.70 6.79 4.56
N ILE A 46 2.79 7.61 5.07
CA ILE A 46 2.70 7.92 6.50
C ILE A 46 1.31 7.55 7.02
N VAL A 47 1.29 6.88 8.16
CA VAL A 47 0.06 6.66 8.93
C VAL A 47 0.19 7.30 10.30
N SER A 48 -0.73 8.20 10.62
CA SER A 48 -0.81 8.81 11.94
C SER A 48 -2.01 8.26 12.69
N ASP A 49 -1.79 7.75 13.90
CA ASP A 49 -2.84 7.34 14.81
C ASP A 49 -2.82 8.19 16.08
N SER A 50 -3.70 9.20 16.11
CA SER A 50 -3.82 10.09 17.26
C SER A 50 -4.32 9.41 18.53
N SER A 51 -4.99 8.24 18.44
CA SER A 51 -5.46 7.52 19.63
C SER A 51 -4.34 6.82 20.37
N ARG A 52 -3.25 6.49 19.66
CA ARG A 52 -2.06 5.82 20.18
C ARG A 52 -0.85 6.74 20.29
N ASN A 53 -0.99 8.01 19.93
CA ASN A 53 0.12 8.95 19.78
C ASN A 53 1.28 8.35 18.94
N LEU A 54 0.89 7.66 17.87
CA LEU A 54 1.79 6.85 17.05
C LEU A 54 1.81 7.42 15.62
N LYS A 55 3.01 7.58 15.07
CA LYS A 55 3.21 7.83 13.65
C LYS A 55 4.08 6.72 13.07
N LEU A 56 3.59 6.09 12.02
CA LEU A 56 4.32 5.12 11.23
C LEU A 56 4.75 5.76 9.91
N THR A 57 6.03 5.68 9.59
CA THR A 57 6.56 6.08 8.29
C THR A 57 7.08 4.84 7.58
N PHE A 58 6.51 4.54 6.41
CA PHE A 58 6.93 3.48 5.53
C PHE A 58 7.76 4.09 4.41
N ASN A 59 8.96 3.57 4.18
CA ASN A 59 9.77 3.91 3.02
C ASN A 59 10.19 2.63 2.31
N TRP A 60 10.30 2.68 0.99
CA TRP A 60 10.72 1.55 0.19
C TRP A 60 11.57 2.04 -0.98
N ASP A 61 12.23 1.13 -1.71
CA ASP A 61 12.97 1.49 -2.91
C ASP A 61 12.03 1.72 -4.12
N ASP A 62 12.60 1.92 -5.31
CA ASP A 62 11.83 2.18 -6.53
C ASP A 62 11.21 0.91 -7.15
N ARG A 63 11.43 -0.27 -6.56
CA ARG A 63 10.93 -1.55 -7.10
C ARG A 63 9.52 -1.89 -6.66
N TYR A 64 8.91 -1.09 -5.78
CA TYR A 64 7.51 -1.25 -5.38
C TYR A 64 6.62 -0.28 -6.14
N SER A 65 5.91 -0.81 -7.14
CA SER A 65 5.01 -0.05 -8.01
C SER A 65 3.61 0.12 -7.44
N THR A 66 3.24 -0.66 -6.42
CA THR A 66 1.87 -0.80 -5.94
C THR A 66 1.85 -0.72 -4.41
N LEU A 67 0.86 -0.02 -3.86
CA LEU A 67 0.64 0.04 -2.42
C LEU A 67 -0.76 -0.50 -2.12
N VAL A 68 -0.87 -1.60 -1.40
CA VAL A 68 -2.15 -2.21 -1.04
C VAL A 68 -2.57 -1.76 0.35
N PHE A 69 -3.85 -1.44 0.51
CA PHE A 69 -4.48 -1.23 1.81
C PHE A 69 -5.57 -2.28 2.01
N TRP A 70 -5.51 -2.99 3.14
CA TRP A 70 -6.47 -4.04 3.48
C TRP A 70 -6.95 -3.96 4.93
N THR A 71 -8.25 -4.14 5.15
CA THR A 71 -8.83 -4.29 6.50
C THR A 71 -10.21 -4.92 6.43
N VAL A 72 -10.68 -5.46 7.56
CA VAL A 72 -11.99 -6.10 7.71
C VAL A 72 -12.72 -5.45 8.88
N LYS A 73 -14.01 -5.15 8.70
CA LYS A 73 -14.84 -4.50 9.72
C LYS A 73 -14.80 -5.23 11.06
N GLY A 74 -14.61 -4.46 12.13
CA GLY A 74 -14.57 -4.98 13.49
C GLY A 74 -13.30 -5.77 13.85
N LYS A 75 -12.31 -5.86 12.96
CA LYS A 75 -10.98 -6.40 13.28
C LYS A 75 -10.03 -5.26 13.63
N ASP A 76 -9.24 -5.46 14.67
CA ASP A 76 -8.30 -4.43 15.16
C ASP A 76 -6.97 -4.49 14.40
N PHE A 77 -7.04 -4.36 13.07
CA PHE A 77 -5.87 -4.24 12.23
C PHE A 77 -6.21 -3.52 10.92
N TYR A 78 -5.16 -2.99 10.29
CA TYR A 78 -5.12 -2.72 8.86
C TYR A 78 -3.76 -3.19 8.34
N CYS A 79 -3.69 -3.48 7.05
CA CYS A 79 -2.45 -3.73 6.34
C CYS A 79 -2.15 -2.56 5.42
N LEU A 80 -0.87 -2.18 5.37
CA LEU A 80 -0.33 -1.24 4.39
C LEU A 80 0.89 -1.91 3.76
N GLU A 81 0.75 -2.32 2.51
CA GLU A 81 1.63 -3.32 1.91
C GLU A 81 2.25 -2.78 0.61
N PRO A 82 3.53 -2.40 0.61
CA PRO A 82 4.25 -2.13 -0.61
C PRO A 82 4.44 -3.44 -1.38
N TRP A 83 3.94 -3.50 -2.61
CA TRP A 83 4.07 -4.63 -3.51
C TRP A 83 4.94 -4.27 -4.71
N SER A 84 5.83 -5.19 -5.10
CA SER A 84 6.72 -4.99 -6.25
C SER A 84 5.99 -4.88 -7.59
N SER A 85 4.83 -5.52 -7.66
CA SER A 85 4.02 -5.63 -8.87
C SER A 85 2.55 -5.82 -8.48
N PRO A 86 1.59 -5.42 -9.33
CA PRO A 86 0.17 -5.55 -9.03
C PRO A 86 -0.32 -7.01 -9.07
N ARG A 87 -1.59 -7.18 -8.73
CA ARG A 87 -2.31 -8.45 -8.92
C ARG A 87 -2.10 -9.00 -10.33
N ASN A 88 -2.03 -10.32 -10.45
CA ASN A 88 -1.92 -11.00 -11.74
C ASN A 88 -0.66 -10.68 -12.57
N ALA A 89 0.36 -10.00 -12.00
CA ALA A 89 1.58 -9.60 -12.69
C ALA A 89 2.36 -10.75 -13.34
N LEU A 90 2.29 -11.96 -12.79
CA LEU A 90 2.92 -13.13 -13.40
C LEU A 90 2.32 -13.47 -14.78
N ASN A 91 1.03 -13.19 -14.98
CA ASN A 91 0.35 -13.44 -16.25
C ASN A 91 0.39 -12.23 -17.18
N THR A 92 0.36 -11.00 -16.65
CA THR A 92 0.35 -9.77 -17.45
C THR A 92 1.74 -9.24 -17.79
N GLY A 93 2.76 -9.61 -16.99
CA GLY A 93 4.11 -9.05 -17.05
C GLY A 93 4.23 -7.64 -16.44
N GLU A 94 3.15 -7.09 -15.88
CA GLU A 94 3.12 -5.72 -15.38
C GLU A 94 4.00 -5.56 -14.13
N PHE A 95 5.00 -4.66 -14.21
CA PHE A 95 6.00 -4.41 -13.16
C PHE A 95 6.69 -5.67 -12.59
N LEU A 96 6.68 -6.78 -13.35
CA LEU A 96 7.23 -8.05 -12.88
C LEU A 96 8.76 -7.94 -12.76
N LEU A 97 9.27 -8.08 -11.54
CA LEU A 97 10.71 -8.17 -11.30
C LEU A 97 11.25 -9.52 -11.78
N MET A 98 12.37 -9.50 -12.50
CA MET A 98 13.06 -10.71 -12.96
C MET A 98 14.51 -10.70 -12.49
N ALA A 99 14.97 -11.85 -12.03
CA ALA A 99 16.38 -12.14 -11.81
C ALA A 99 16.86 -13.06 -12.94
N GLU A 100 17.92 -12.67 -13.64
CA GLU A 100 18.55 -13.52 -14.64
C GLU A 100 19.25 -14.74 -13.98
N PRO A 101 19.54 -15.82 -14.73
CA PRO A 101 20.22 -16.98 -14.17
C PRO A 101 21.55 -16.62 -13.51
N GLY A 102 21.64 -16.88 -12.20
CA GLY A 102 22.83 -16.59 -11.39
C GLY A 102 22.82 -15.21 -10.72
N GLU A 103 21.83 -14.36 -11.01
CA GLU A 103 21.71 -13.02 -10.43
C GLU A 103 20.80 -13.01 -9.20
N THR A 104 20.92 -11.95 -8.40
CA THR A 104 20.07 -11.69 -7.22
C THR A 104 19.41 -10.32 -7.34
N VAL A 105 18.13 -10.24 -6.94
CA VAL A 105 17.38 -8.98 -6.84
C VAL A 105 17.16 -8.68 -5.36
N GLU A 106 17.84 -7.67 -4.83
CA GLU A 106 17.75 -7.25 -3.42
C GLU A 106 16.92 -5.98 -3.26
N THR A 107 15.87 -6.02 -2.47
CA THR A 107 14.97 -4.87 -2.23
C THR A 107 14.81 -4.61 -0.74
N PHE A 108 14.34 -3.42 -0.36
CA PHE A 108 14.11 -3.08 1.03
C PHE A 108 12.82 -2.29 1.28
N ILE A 109 12.29 -2.48 2.49
CA ILE A 109 11.26 -1.65 3.10
C ILE A 109 11.77 -1.28 4.49
N THR A 110 11.63 -0.01 4.86
CA THR A 110 11.86 0.48 6.22
C THR A 110 10.54 0.93 6.82
N ILE A 111 10.25 0.48 8.04
CA ILE A 111 9.10 0.95 8.81
C ILE A 111 9.64 1.59 10.09
N THR A 112 9.39 2.89 10.25
CA THR A 112 9.77 3.64 11.44
C THR A 112 8.53 3.94 12.27
N ALA A 113 8.59 3.63 13.56
CA ALA A 113 7.56 3.97 14.53
C ALA A 113 8.05 5.10 15.44
N GLU A 114 7.38 6.24 15.36
CA GLU A 114 7.57 7.37 16.26
C GLU A 114 6.43 7.37 17.28
N MET A 115 6.80 7.18 18.55
CA MET A 115 5.89 7.21 19.69
C MET A 115 6.23 8.43 20.54
N GLY A 116 5.21 9.18 20.98
CA GLY A 116 5.39 10.29 21.93
C GLY A 116 4.98 9.92 23.35
#